data_AF-A0A5E4NIF0-F1
#
_entry.id   AF-A0A5E4NIF0-F1
#
_cell.length_a   1.000
_cell.length_b   1.000
_cell.length_c   1.000
_cell.angle_alpha   90.00
_cell.angle_beta   90.00
_cell.angle_gamma   90.00
#
_symmetry.space_group_name_H-M   'P 1'
#
loop_
_entity.id
_entity.type
_entity.pdbx_description
1 polymer ?
#
loop_
_entity_poly.entity_id
_entity_poly.type
_entity_poly.pdbx_seq_one_letter_code
_entity_poly.pdbx_strand_id
1 'polypeptide(L)'
;GEYKVYPRAVIQCKQKQHLFEFNFYLNRISSNTSEVKGNITCMKPLDDSDNIVIISAVKDSIGGWKDNAFIYKISKACSTFEKVFGNLRTTLNLTTKNNNFNRNCPYPA
;
A
#
# COMPACT_ATOMS: atom_id res chain seq x y z
N GLY A 1 12.45 16.55 -2.62
CA GLY A 1 11.39 17.51 -2.28
C GLY A 1 11.63 18.07 -0.90
N GLU A 2 11.15 19.28 -0.62
CA GLU A 2 11.41 20.00 0.65
C GLU A 2 10.68 19.39 1.86
N TYR A 3 9.62 18.62 1.62
CA TYR A 3 8.79 18.02 2.66
C TYR A 3 9.08 16.52 2.82
N LYS A 4 9.15 16.07 4.07
CA LYS A 4 9.31 14.65 4.45
C LYS A 4 8.02 14.16 5.09
N VAL A 5 7.55 13.00 4.65
CA VAL A 5 6.39 12.32 5.23
C VAL A 5 6.89 11.16 6.08
N TYR A 6 6.48 11.13 7.36
CA TYR A 6 6.83 10.06 8.29
C TYR A 6 5.58 9.28 8.68
N PRO A 7 5.46 7.99 8.32
CA PRO A 7 4.35 7.18 8.78
C PRO A 7 4.40 7.06 10.31
N ARG A 8 3.26 7.26 10.99
CA ARG A 8 3.15 7.19 12.46
C ARG A 8 2.46 5.91 12.92
N ALA A 9 1.48 5.45 12.16
CA ALA A 9 0.73 4.24 12.42
C ALA A 9 0.18 3.68 11.11
N VAL A 10 -0.02 2.37 11.08
CA VAL A 10 -0.79 1.66 10.06
C VAL A 10 -1.86 0.90 10.82
N ILE A 11 -3.12 1.14 10.49
CA ILE A 11 -4.27 0.58 11.20
C ILE A 11 -5.18 -0.06 10.17
N GLN A 12 -5.56 -1.31 10.42
CA GLN A 12 -6.48 -2.04 9.57
C GLN A 12 -7.91 -1.53 9.78
N CYS A 13 -8.63 -1.28 8.68
CA CYS A 13 -10.05 -0.96 8.73
C CYS A 13 -10.85 -2.19 9.19
N LYS A 14 -11.83 -2.00 10.08
CA LYS A 14 -12.77 -3.07 10.46
C LYS A 14 -13.82 -3.25 9.35
N GLN A 15 -13.50 -4.05 8.34
CA GLN A 15 -14.46 -4.46 7.32
C GLN A 15 -14.54 -5.99 7.26
N LYS A 16 -15.74 -6.50 7.02
CA LYS A 16 -16.03 -7.94 6.97
C LYS A 16 -16.03 -8.34 5.50
N GLN A 17 -15.03 -9.12 5.09
CA GLN A 17 -14.79 -9.67 3.74
C GLN A 17 -14.00 -8.75 2.79
N HIS A 18 -12.73 -9.08 2.57
CA HIS A 18 -11.89 -8.46 1.56
C HIS A 18 -11.40 -9.50 0.56
N LEU A 19 -11.43 -9.15 -0.73
CA LEU A 19 -10.74 -9.92 -1.77
C LEU A 19 -9.21 -9.81 -1.65
N PHE A 20 -8.74 -8.74 -1.00
CA PHE A 20 -7.34 -8.46 -0.72
C PHE A 20 -7.20 -8.01 0.74
N GLU A 21 -6.54 -8.81 1.56
CA GLU A 21 -6.29 -8.50 2.97
C GLU A 21 -4.84 -8.05 3.16
N PHE A 22 -4.67 -6.89 3.80
CA PHE A 22 -3.37 -6.31 4.10
C PHE A 22 -3.19 -6.26 5.61
N ASN A 23 -2.37 -7.18 6.14
CA ASN A 23 -2.05 -7.22 7.57
C ASN A 23 -0.70 -6.55 7.79
N PHE A 24 -0.68 -5.23 7.66
CA PHE A 24 0.52 -4.42 7.82
C PHE A 24 0.60 -3.76 9.19
N TYR A 25 1.83 -3.62 9.68
CA TYR A 25 2.16 -2.87 10.88
C TYR A 25 3.45 -2.08 10.66
N LEU A 26 3.59 -1.00 11.44
CA LEU A 26 4.78 -0.16 11.42
C LEU A 26 5.76 -0.63 12.51
N ASN A 27 6.95 -1.05 12.11
CA ASN A 27 8.05 -1.41 12.99
C ASN A 27 9.05 -0.25 13.07
N ARG A 28 9.09 0.44 14.21
CA ARG A 28 10.01 1.57 14.41
C ARG A 28 11.42 1.06 14.67
N ILE A 29 12.38 1.51 13.86
CA ILE A 29 13.80 1.15 14.02
C ILE A 29 14.57 2.24 14.77
N SER A 30 14.27 3.52 14.49
CA SER A 30 14.96 4.67 15.09
C SER A 30 14.02 5.85 15.30
N SER A 31 14.57 7.01 15.67
CA SER A 31 13.82 8.26 15.79
C SER A 31 13.20 8.73 14.46
N ASN A 32 13.80 8.36 13.33
CA ASN A 32 13.44 8.83 11.99
C ASN A 32 13.23 7.71 10.95
N THR A 33 13.49 6.45 11.31
CA THR A 33 13.36 5.30 10.41
C THR A 33 12.33 4.31 10.94
N SER A 34 11.42 3.89 10.07
CA SER A 34 10.43 2.85 10.35
C SER A 34 10.28 1.96 9.13
N GLU A 35 10.09 0.66 9.37
CA GLU A 35 9.78 -0.33 8.35
C GLU A 35 8.29 -0.67 8.39
N VAL A 36 7.68 -0.83 7.23
CA VAL A 36 6.35 -1.45 7.13
C VAL A 36 6.57 -2.95 6.95
N LYS A 37 6.00 -3.75 7.85
CA LYS A 37 6.07 -5.22 7.80
C LYS A 37 4.67 -5.79 7.80
N GLY A 38 4.53 -7.01 7.29
CA GLY A 38 3.28 -7.73 7.34
C GLY A 38 3.12 -8.73 6.21
N ASN A 39 1.88 -9.14 5.98
CA ASN A 39 1.51 -10.03 4.89
C ASN A 39 0.34 -9.47 4.08
N ILE A 40 0.25 -9.96 2.85
CA ILE A 40 -0.84 -9.69 1.93
C ILE A 40 -1.47 -11.05 1.63
N THR A 41 -2.79 -11.14 1.72
CA THR A 41 -3.55 -12.32 1.30
C THR A 41 -4.48 -11.91 0.18
N CYS A 42 -4.38 -12.59 -0.96
CA CYS A 42 -5.16 -12.32 -2.16
C CYS A 42 -6.10 -13.50 -2.41
N MET A 43 -7.42 -13.26 -2.43
CA MET A 43 -8.42 -14.30 -2.74
C MET A 43 -8.65 -14.44 -4.25
N LYS A 44 -8.23 -13.44 -5.03
CA LYS A 44 -8.18 -13.47 -6.49
C LYS A 44 -6.88 -12.83 -6.98
N PRO A 45 -6.46 -13.09 -8.22
CA PRO A 45 -5.33 -12.38 -8.81
C PRO A 45 -5.58 -10.86 -8.87
N LEU A 46 -4.51 -10.08 -8.64
CA LEU A 46 -4.55 -8.63 -8.89
C LEU A 46 -4.21 -8.40 -10.37
N ASP A 47 -5.18 -7.89 -11.12
CA ASP A 47 -5.06 -7.65 -12.56
C ASP A 47 -5.55 -6.23 -12.93
N ASP A 48 -5.66 -5.95 -14.23
CA ASP A 48 -6.07 -4.64 -14.75
C ASP A 48 -7.59 -4.38 -14.68
N SER A 49 -8.39 -5.36 -14.26
CA SER A 49 -9.81 -5.14 -13.96
C SER A 49 -10.02 -4.43 -12.62
N ASP A 50 -9.02 -4.48 -11.73
CA ASP A 50 -9.06 -3.81 -10.44
C ASP A 50 -8.69 -2.33 -10.53
N ASN A 51 -9.30 -1.53 -9.66
CA ASN A 51 -9.00 -0.12 -9.48
C ASN A 51 -8.59 0.14 -8.03
N ILE A 52 -7.56 0.97 -7.82
CA ILE A 52 -7.12 1.39 -6.49
C ILE A 52 -7.57 2.84 -6.28
N VAL A 53 -8.26 3.09 -5.17
CA VAL A 53 -8.67 4.45 -4.76
C VAL A 53 -8.03 4.76 -3.42
N ILE A 54 -7.22 5.81 -3.37
CA ILE A 54 -6.58 6.31 -2.15
C ILE A 54 -7.25 7.63 -1.79
N ILE A 55 -7.87 7.67 -0.62
CA ILE A 55 -8.53 8.85 -0.07
C ILE A 55 -7.72 9.31 1.14
N SER A 56 -7.24 10.55 1.10
CA SER A 56 -6.40 11.13 2.13
C SER A 56 -7.08 12.33 2.77
N ALA A 57 -7.05 12.38 4.10
CA ALA A 57 -7.43 13.54 4.89
C ALA A 57 -6.16 14.30 5.35
N VAL A 58 -6.27 15.62 5.51
CA VAL A 58 -5.18 16.45 6.05
C VAL A 58 -5.66 17.13 7.32
N LYS A 59 -4.82 17.11 8.35
CA LYS A 59 -5.04 17.88 9.57
C LYS A 59 -4.30 19.21 9.47
N ASP A 60 -4.99 20.31 9.72
CA ASP A 60 -4.41 21.65 9.74
C ASP A 60 -3.63 21.92 11.06
N SER A 61 -2.98 23.09 11.14
CA SER A 61 -2.19 23.50 12.31
C SER A 61 -3.02 23.84 13.55
N ILE A 62 -4.32 24.12 13.40
CA ILE A 62 -5.24 24.44 14.50
C ILE A 62 -6.06 23.23 14.98
N GLY A 63 -5.87 22.08 14.33
CA GLY A 63 -6.39 20.78 14.74
C GLY A 63 -7.59 20.27 13.94
N GLY A 64 -8.08 21.02 12.95
CA GLY A 64 -9.18 20.62 12.08
C GLY A 64 -8.77 19.56 11.06
N TRP A 65 -9.65 18.58 10.81
CA TRP A 65 -9.48 17.62 9.73
C TRP A 65 -10.26 18.07 8.50
N LYS A 66 -9.58 18.09 7.35
CA LYS A 66 -10.22 18.18 6.05
C LYS A 66 -10.24 16.79 5.43
N ASP A 67 -11.40 16.16 5.46
CA ASP A 67 -11.63 14.87 4.80
C ASP A 67 -11.55 15.00 3.29
N ASN A 68 -11.22 13.90 2.61
CA ASN A 68 -11.14 13.82 1.15
C ASN A 68 -10.28 14.91 0.49
N ALA A 69 -9.29 15.43 1.22
CA ALA A 69 -8.41 16.51 0.75
C ALA A 69 -7.67 16.12 -0.54
N PHE A 70 -7.30 14.84 -0.66
CA PHE A 70 -6.73 14.28 -1.89
C PHE A 70 -7.39 12.94 -2.19
N ILE A 71 -7.80 12.76 -3.45
CA ILE A 71 -8.36 11.50 -3.96
C ILE A 71 -7.54 11.08 -5.17
N TYR A 72 -6.80 9.99 -5.03
CA TYR A 72 -6.06 9.39 -6.13
C TYR A 72 -6.83 8.17 -6.63
N LYS A 73 -7.17 8.18 -7.92
CA LYS A 73 -7.80 7.05 -8.60
C LYS A 73 -6.80 6.44 -9.57
N ILE A 74 -6.49 5.18 -9.36
CA ILE A 74 -5.57 4.41 -10.17
C ILE A 74 -6.40 3.35 -10.87
N SER A 75 -6.63 3.55 -12.17
CA SER A 75 -7.22 2.54 -13.05
C SER A 75 -6.16 1.56 -13.53
N LYS A 76 -6.56 0.32 -13.85
CA LYS A 76 -5.64 -0.74 -14.28
C LYS A 76 -4.55 -0.95 -13.23
N ALA A 77 -4.98 -1.45 -12.08
CA ALA A 77 -4.16 -1.50 -10.87
C ALA A 77 -2.81 -2.17 -11.12
N CYS A 78 -2.79 -3.30 -11.82
CA CYS A 78 -1.59 -4.08 -12.02
C CYS A 78 -0.55 -3.36 -12.89
N SER A 79 -0.92 -2.98 -14.12
CA SER A 79 0.01 -2.31 -15.04
C SER A 79 0.42 -0.92 -14.56
N THR A 80 -0.45 -0.21 -13.84
CA THR A 80 -0.07 1.07 -13.22
C THR A 80 0.86 0.87 -12.03
N PHE A 81 0.64 -0.17 -11.22
CA PHE A 81 1.56 -0.53 -10.14
C PHE A 81 2.95 -0.86 -10.71
N GLU A 82 3.06 -1.61 -11.81
CA GLU A 82 4.35 -1.85 -12.47
C GLU A 82 5.03 -0.57 -12.98
N LYS A 83 4.28 0.42 -13.49
CA LYS A 83 4.85 1.69 -13.93
C LYS A 83 5.37 2.55 -12.78
N VAL A 84 4.63 2.60 -11.67
CA VAL A 84 4.97 3.43 -10.50
C VAL A 84 6.06 2.78 -9.64
N PHE A 85 5.94 1.47 -9.43
CA PHE A 85 6.77 0.68 -8.53
C PHE A 85 7.76 -0.24 -9.28
N GLY A 86 7.90 -0.11 -10.59
CA GLY A 86 8.82 -0.91 -11.41
C GLY A 86 10.28 -0.80 -10.99
N ASN A 87 10.68 0.32 -10.38
CA ASN A 87 12.00 0.46 -9.74
C ASN A 87 12.02 0.01 -8.28
N LEU A 88 10.87 -0.05 -7.60
CA LEU A 88 10.73 -0.65 -6.26
C LEU A 88 10.84 -2.18 -6.27
N ARG A 89 11.00 -2.83 -7.45
CA ARG A 89 11.35 -4.25 -7.59
C ARG A 89 12.57 -4.67 -6.76
N THR A 90 13.49 -3.74 -6.50
CA THR A 90 14.70 -3.95 -5.67
C THR A 90 14.51 -3.53 -4.21
N THR A 91 13.51 -2.70 -3.91
CA THR A 91 13.26 -2.15 -2.57
C THR A 91 12.21 -2.95 -1.79
N LEU A 92 11.27 -3.60 -2.49
CA LEU A 92 10.24 -4.45 -1.90
C LEU A 92 10.71 -5.90 -1.84
N ASN A 93 11.09 -6.36 -0.65
CA ASN A 93 11.37 -7.76 -0.37
C ASN A 93 10.06 -8.55 -0.18
N LEU A 94 9.35 -8.78 -1.28
CA LEU A 94 8.18 -9.65 -1.32
C LEU A 94 8.61 -11.11 -1.50
N THR A 95 8.17 -11.98 -0.61
CA THR A 95 8.37 -13.43 -0.68
C THR A 95 7.02 -14.14 -0.62
N THR A 96 6.91 -15.25 -1.33
CA THR A 96 5.80 -16.20 -1.16
C THR A 96 6.25 -17.36 -0.29
N LYS A 97 5.30 -18.16 0.20
CA LYS A 97 5.61 -19.43 0.89
C LYS A 97 6.55 -20.35 0.10
N ASN A 98 6.52 -20.26 -1.23
CA ASN A 98 7.34 -21.06 -2.14
C ASN A 98 8.59 -20.33 -2.65
N ASN A 99 8.93 -19.16 -2.07
CA ASN A 99 10.03 -18.26 -2.47
C ASN A 99 10.04 -17.80 -3.93
N ASN A 100 9.02 -18.16 -4.71
CA ASN A 100 8.80 -17.74 -6.08
C ASN A 100 7.59 -16.82 -6.10
N PHE A 101 7.82 -15.51 -5.94
CA PHE A 101 6.79 -14.50 -6.23
C PHE A 101 6.89 -14.15 -7.70
N ASN A 102 5.87 -14.51 -8.49
CA ASN A 102 5.77 -13.98 -9.85
C ASN A 102 5.55 -12.47 -9.74
N ARG A 103 6.55 -11.70 -10.17
CA ARG A 103 6.59 -10.23 -10.08
C ARG A 103 5.94 -9.55 -11.28
N ASN A 104 5.43 -10.32 -12.23
CA ASN A 104 4.76 -9.83 -13.41
C ASN A 104 3.25 -9.88 -13.19
N CYS A 105 2.56 -8.90 -13.77
CA CYS A 105 1.11 -8.90 -13.88
C CYS A 105 0.57 -10.06 -14.73
N PRO A 106 -0.56 -10.69 -14.36
CA PRO A 106 -1.30 -10.47 -13.11
C PRO A 106 -0.60 -11.11 -11.90
N TYR A 107 -0.64 -10.43 -10.75
CA TYR A 107 -0.06 -10.99 -9.53
C TYR A 107 -0.95 -12.13 -9.01
N PRO A 108 -0.37 -13.31 -8.73
CA PRO A 108 -1.15 -14.47 -8.31
C PRO A 108 -1.77 -14.26 -6.93
N ALA A 109 -2.84 -15.02 -6.68
CA ALA A 109 -3.47 -15.16 -5.36
C ALA A 109 -2.52 -15.84 -4.36
#